data_AF-A0A814P5P6-F1
#
_entry.id   AF-A0A814P5P6-F1
#
_cell.length_a   1.000
_cell.length_b   1.000
_cell.length_c   1.000
_cell.angle_alpha   90.00
_cell.angle_beta   90.00
_cell.angle_gamma   90.00
#
_symmetry.space_group_name_H-M   'P 1'
#
loop_
_entity.id
_entity.type
_entity.pdbx_description
1 polymer ?
#
loop_
_entity_poly.entity_id
_entity_poly.type
_entity_poly.pdbx_seq_one_letter_code
_entity_poly.pdbx_strand_id
1 'polypeptide(L)'
;MASKNLRVGQFQIEATGYDRKKVLFWYLASNQAQQSMYLVHRGTSKNNPDDVLDDLDPEELGTTNPSVKNDFPYLSSNAKHLFVAQGFHSRFKNQQVPITAAVRLALKKYPSFSFVVIGHSLGAAWAFLDAGYFVSLSDINARMTAIYTFGQPLLGSSTFVDGVSQQLGDRYVRIVNKNDLIPHIGCLQCVQPLYIVEKWIQYIVPDTVIPTWIDCTGGDDLSCSAGLPCKVLSWSNHSAVGSFSMRGEFCNIRSNQ
;
A
#
# COMPACT_ATOMS: atom_id res chain seq x y z
N MET A 1 -14.41 -22.97 -2.74
CA MET A 1 -14.58 -23.18 -1.28
C MET A 1 -13.23 -22.89 -0.64
N ALA A 2 -13.09 -21.79 0.11
CA ALA A 2 -11.83 -21.47 0.77
C ALA A 2 -11.57 -22.46 1.93
N SER A 3 -10.35 -22.98 1.99
CA SER A 3 -9.82 -23.86 3.05
C SER A 3 -10.18 -23.33 4.43
N LYS A 4 -10.89 -24.14 5.23
CA LYS A 4 -11.54 -23.71 6.47
C LYS A 4 -10.61 -23.34 7.63
N ASN A 5 -9.28 -23.44 7.50
CA ASN A 5 -8.36 -23.28 8.64
C ASN A 5 -7.04 -22.59 8.30
N LEU A 6 -7.03 -21.64 7.36
CA LEU A 6 -5.79 -20.96 7.01
C LEU A 6 -5.44 -19.84 8.02
N ARG A 7 -4.22 -19.83 8.56
CA ARG A 7 -3.76 -18.83 9.55
C ARG A 7 -2.35 -18.29 9.26
N VAL A 8 -2.11 -17.06 9.69
CA VAL A 8 -0.78 -16.45 9.80
C VAL A 8 -0.62 -16.00 11.25
N GLY A 9 0.13 -16.76 12.06
CA GLY A 9 0.18 -16.52 13.51
C GLY A 9 -1.22 -16.56 14.15
N GLN A 10 -1.61 -15.48 14.83
CA GLN A 10 -2.95 -15.33 15.44
C GLN A 10 -4.05 -14.86 14.48
N PHE A 11 -3.69 -14.58 13.22
CA PHE A 11 -4.61 -14.06 12.23
C PHE A 11 -5.27 -15.20 11.45
N GLN A 12 -6.60 -15.20 11.40
CA GLN A 12 -7.39 -16.14 10.62
C GLN A 12 -7.63 -15.56 9.22
N ILE A 13 -7.22 -16.28 8.17
CA ILE A 13 -7.48 -15.83 6.79
C ILE A 13 -8.95 -16.08 6.45
N GLU A 14 -9.65 -15.02 6.06
CA GLU A 14 -11.06 -15.00 5.71
C GLU A 14 -11.28 -15.07 4.19
N ALA A 15 -10.39 -14.43 3.43
CA ALA A 15 -10.42 -14.46 1.96
C ALA A 15 -9.02 -14.20 1.38
N THR A 16 -8.81 -14.64 0.14
CA THR A 16 -7.58 -14.41 -0.63
C THR A 16 -7.95 -14.04 -2.06
N GLY A 17 -7.26 -13.07 -2.65
CA GLY A 17 -7.32 -12.77 -4.08
C GLY A 17 -5.98 -13.00 -4.74
N TYR A 18 -6.05 -13.48 -5.98
CA TYR A 18 -4.88 -13.78 -6.80
C TYR A 18 -4.93 -12.94 -8.07
N ASP A 19 -3.76 -12.66 -8.63
CA ASP A 19 -3.66 -12.06 -9.96
C ASP A 19 -3.94 -13.08 -11.07
N ARG A 20 -3.87 -12.64 -12.33
CA ARG A 20 -4.11 -13.51 -13.51
C ARG A 20 -3.09 -14.66 -13.61
N LYS A 21 -1.90 -14.52 -13.02
CA LYS A 21 -0.84 -15.53 -12.98
C LYS A 21 -0.98 -16.46 -11.76
N LYS A 22 -2.10 -16.35 -11.01
CA LYS A 22 -2.38 -17.11 -9.78
C LYS A 22 -1.39 -16.83 -8.64
N VAL A 23 -0.77 -15.65 -8.65
CA VAL A 23 0.07 -15.17 -7.56
C VAL A 23 -0.80 -14.48 -6.54
N LEU A 24 -0.61 -14.79 -5.24
CA LEU A 24 -1.34 -14.13 -4.16
C LEU A 24 -1.11 -12.62 -4.24
N PHE A 25 -2.21 -11.87 -4.34
CA PHE A 25 -2.21 -10.43 -4.57
C PHE A 25 -2.70 -9.67 -3.33
N TRP A 26 -3.76 -10.17 -2.70
CA TRP A 26 -4.23 -9.68 -1.39
C TRP A 26 -4.81 -10.82 -0.56
N TYR A 27 -4.88 -10.61 0.75
CA TYR A 27 -5.66 -11.44 1.65
C TYR A 27 -6.38 -10.60 2.69
N LEU A 28 -7.49 -11.12 3.18
CA LEU A 28 -8.23 -10.60 4.32
C LEU A 28 -8.00 -11.51 5.51
N ALA A 29 -7.60 -10.92 6.63
CA ALA A 29 -7.35 -11.66 7.86
C ALA A 29 -8.06 -11.02 9.05
N SER A 30 -8.62 -11.85 9.93
CA SER A 30 -9.25 -11.42 11.17
C SER A 30 -8.36 -11.72 12.37
N ASN A 31 -8.33 -10.82 13.36
CA ASN A 31 -7.71 -11.05 14.67
C ASN A 31 -8.77 -10.89 15.75
N GLN A 32 -9.05 -11.96 16.48
CA GLN A 32 -10.09 -11.97 17.51
C GLN A 32 -9.68 -11.19 18.76
N ALA A 33 -8.42 -11.29 19.17
CA ALA A 33 -7.92 -10.61 20.37
C ALA A 33 -7.93 -9.08 20.21
N GLN A 34 -7.63 -8.61 18.99
CA GLN A 34 -7.63 -7.19 18.64
C GLN A 34 -8.99 -6.68 18.16
N GLN A 35 -9.97 -7.58 17.94
CA GLN A 35 -11.25 -7.30 17.29
C GLN A 35 -11.07 -6.45 16.02
N SER A 36 -10.28 -6.96 15.08
CA SER A 36 -9.85 -6.21 13.90
C SER A 36 -9.75 -7.09 12.66
N MET A 37 -10.01 -6.46 11.51
CA MET A 37 -9.94 -7.02 10.17
C MET A 37 -8.84 -6.32 9.39
N TYR A 38 -8.04 -7.09 8.66
CA TYR A 38 -6.87 -6.61 7.93
C TYR A 38 -6.99 -6.98 6.46
N LEU A 39 -7.09 -5.99 5.59
CA LEU A 39 -6.83 -6.18 4.16
C LEU A 39 -5.34 -5.96 3.92
N VAL A 40 -4.64 -6.99 3.45
CA VAL A 40 -3.20 -6.96 3.24
C VAL A 40 -2.89 -7.17 1.77
N HIS A 41 -2.16 -6.23 1.18
CA HIS A 41 -1.66 -6.29 -0.19
C HIS A 41 -0.20 -6.73 -0.22
N ARG A 42 0.07 -7.75 -1.04
CA ARG A 42 1.42 -8.24 -1.28
C ARG A 42 2.14 -7.31 -2.27
N GLY A 43 3.44 -7.10 -2.06
CA GLY A 43 4.35 -6.56 -3.07
C GLY A 43 4.69 -7.57 -4.18
N THR A 44 5.74 -7.29 -4.95
CA THR A 44 6.18 -8.13 -6.08
C THR A 44 6.58 -9.54 -5.62
N SER A 45 6.35 -10.54 -6.47
CA SER A 45 6.59 -11.96 -6.18
C SER A 45 7.90 -12.51 -6.77
N LYS A 46 8.68 -11.68 -7.45
CA LYS A 46 9.86 -12.15 -8.18
C LYS A 46 11.08 -12.25 -7.26
N ASN A 47 11.83 -13.31 -7.47
CA ASN A 47 12.93 -13.79 -6.62
C ASN A 47 14.25 -13.06 -6.87
N ASN A 48 14.25 -11.81 -7.33
CA ASN A 48 15.50 -11.07 -7.51
C ASN A 48 15.42 -9.67 -6.87
N PRO A 49 15.83 -9.52 -5.59
CA PRO A 49 15.87 -8.22 -4.94
C PRO A 49 16.86 -7.23 -5.59
N ASP A 50 17.71 -7.66 -6.53
CA ASP A 50 18.71 -6.81 -7.16
C ASP A 50 18.30 -6.27 -8.55
N ASP A 51 17.11 -6.62 -9.07
CA ASP A 51 16.64 -6.18 -10.40
C ASP A 51 15.52 -5.13 -10.31
N VAL A 52 15.95 -3.91 -9.94
CA VAL A 52 15.15 -2.73 -9.61
C VAL A 52 14.12 -2.31 -10.69
N LEU A 53 14.36 -2.67 -11.96
CA LEU A 53 13.56 -2.24 -13.12
C LEU A 53 12.77 -3.37 -13.79
N ASP A 54 13.13 -4.64 -13.55
CA ASP A 54 12.39 -5.80 -14.06
C ASP A 54 11.19 -6.17 -13.16
N ASP A 55 11.20 -5.66 -11.93
CA ASP A 55 10.16 -5.85 -10.90
C ASP A 55 9.09 -4.75 -10.90
N LEU A 56 9.45 -3.53 -11.32
CA LEU A 56 8.53 -2.45 -11.61
C LEU A 56 8.17 -2.54 -13.07
N ASP A 57 7.04 -3.18 -13.37
CA ASP A 57 6.60 -3.35 -14.74
C ASP A 57 6.53 -1.95 -15.40
N PRO A 58 7.16 -1.69 -16.55
CA PRO A 58 6.97 -0.44 -17.28
C PRO A 58 5.49 -0.15 -17.57
N GLU A 59 4.62 -1.17 -17.56
CA GLU A 59 3.17 -1.03 -17.60
C GLU A 59 2.60 -0.42 -16.28
N GLU A 60 3.17 -0.76 -15.13
CA GLU A 60 2.88 -0.14 -13.81
C GLU A 60 3.30 1.32 -13.75
N LEU A 61 4.46 1.65 -14.33
CA LEU A 61 4.98 3.00 -14.42
C LEU A 61 4.52 3.75 -15.70
N GLY A 62 3.66 3.13 -16.52
CA GLY A 62 3.28 3.57 -17.86
C GLY A 62 2.33 4.79 -17.96
N THR A 63 2.16 5.29 -19.18
CA THR A 63 2.00 6.72 -19.55
C THR A 63 0.59 7.26 -19.78
N THR A 64 -0.45 6.44 -19.74
CA THR A 64 -1.81 6.99 -19.93
C THR A 64 -2.42 7.34 -18.59
N ASN A 65 -3.09 8.50 -18.53
CA ASN A 65 -3.81 8.97 -17.36
C ASN A 65 -5.26 8.46 -17.43
N PRO A 66 -5.62 7.34 -16.76
CA PRO A 66 -7.01 6.92 -16.69
C PRO A 66 -7.80 7.96 -15.89
N SER A 67 -9.05 8.21 -16.29
CA SER A 67 -9.94 9.05 -15.48
C SER A 67 -10.21 8.37 -14.14
N VAL A 68 -9.51 8.81 -13.09
CA VAL A 68 -9.68 8.30 -11.72
C VAL A 68 -10.89 8.94 -11.02
N LYS A 69 -11.53 9.94 -11.63
CA LYS A 69 -12.62 10.71 -11.02
C LYS A 69 -13.83 9.85 -10.64
N ASN A 70 -14.13 8.81 -11.40
CA ASN A 70 -15.24 7.91 -11.10
C ASN A 70 -14.95 7.00 -9.90
N ASP A 71 -13.68 6.67 -9.67
CA ASP A 71 -13.26 5.85 -8.53
C ASP A 71 -13.10 6.70 -7.26
N PHE A 72 -12.69 7.96 -7.42
CA PHE A 72 -12.46 8.90 -6.30
C PHE A 72 -13.32 10.17 -6.48
N PRO A 73 -14.66 10.06 -6.33
CA PRO A 73 -15.59 11.13 -6.68
C PRO A 73 -15.45 12.40 -5.84
N TYR A 74 -14.90 12.27 -4.63
CA TYR A 74 -14.68 13.37 -3.68
C TYR A 74 -13.50 14.29 -4.03
N LEU A 75 -12.61 13.90 -4.95
CA LEU A 75 -11.46 14.73 -5.37
C LEU A 75 -11.93 15.88 -6.27
N SER A 76 -11.34 17.07 -6.18
CA SER A 76 -11.80 18.25 -6.93
C SER A 76 -11.65 18.10 -8.46
N SER A 77 -12.46 18.86 -9.22
CA SER A 77 -12.67 18.68 -10.67
C SER A 77 -11.53 19.17 -11.58
N ASN A 78 -10.37 19.57 -11.05
CA ASN A 78 -9.20 19.92 -11.87
C ASN A 78 -8.51 18.65 -12.39
N ALA A 79 -9.24 17.88 -13.21
CA ALA A 79 -8.87 16.56 -13.71
C ALA A 79 -7.54 16.51 -14.49
N LYS A 80 -7.07 17.66 -15.00
CA LYS A 80 -5.80 17.73 -15.77
C LYS A 80 -4.56 17.35 -14.95
N HIS A 81 -4.63 17.45 -13.62
CA HIS A 81 -3.53 17.09 -12.72
C HIS A 81 -3.85 15.92 -11.81
N LEU A 82 -4.98 15.23 -12.03
CA LEU A 82 -5.39 14.09 -11.22
C LEU A 82 -5.05 12.81 -11.99
N PHE A 83 -3.95 12.14 -11.64
CA PHE A 83 -3.56 10.90 -12.29
C PHE A 83 -2.96 9.89 -11.32
N VAL A 84 -3.10 8.63 -11.70
CA VAL A 84 -2.43 7.47 -11.10
C VAL A 84 -1.71 6.76 -12.25
N ALA A 85 -0.50 6.26 -12.02
CA ALA A 85 0.23 5.53 -13.05
C ALA A 85 -0.56 4.29 -13.48
N GLN A 86 -0.54 4.00 -14.78
CA GLN A 86 -1.58 3.16 -15.38
C GLN A 86 -1.66 1.75 -14.80
N GLY A 87 -0.54 1.05 -14.58
CA GLY A 87 -0.63 -0.32 -14.09
C GLY A 87 -0.98 -0.40 -12.60
N PHE A 88 -0.71 0.64 -11.79
CA PHE A 88 -1.31 0.74 -10.46
C PHE A 88 -2.84 0.81 -10.56
N HIS A 89 -3.38 1.72 -11.36
CA HIS A 89 -4.83 1.89 -11.53
C HIS A 89 -5.48 0.66 -12.14
N SER A 90 -4.89 0.07 -13.18
CA SER A 90 -5.44 -1.10 -13.88
C SER A 90 -5.56 -2.31 -12.97
N ARG A 91 -4.55 -2.57 -12.12
CA ARG A 91 -4.61 -3.66 -11.15
C ARG A 91 -5.60 -3.41 -10.02
N PHE A 92 -5.64 -2.18 -9.51
CA PHE A 92 -6.67 -1.74 -8.58
C PHE A 92 -8.07 -2.01 -9.15
N LYS A 93 -8.38 -1.54 -10.36
CA LYS A 93 -9.68 -1.75 -11.02
C LYS A 93 -10.05 -3.23 -11.17
N ASN A 94 -9.09 -4.06 -11.55
CA ASN A 94 -9.31 -5.51 -11.71
C ASN A 94 -9.68 -6.21 -10.40
N GLN A 95 -9.28 -5.67 -9.25
CA GLN A 95 -9.43 -6.32 -7.94
C GLN A 95 -10.43 -5.59 -7.03
N GLN A 96 -10.86 -4.39 -7.40
CA GLN A 96 -11.78 -3.55 -6.64
C GLN A 96 -13.09 -4.28 -6.28
N VAL A 97 -13.73 -4.94 -7.26
CA VAL A 97 -15.00 -5.66 -7.04
C VAL A 97 -14.84 -6.83 -6.06
N PRO A 98 -13.91 -7.80 -6.28
CA PRO A 98 -13.76 -8.92 -5.36
C PRO A 98 -13.27 -8.49 -3.97
N ILE A 99 -12.38 -7.48 -3.87
CA ILE A 99 -11.95 -6.92 -2.57
C ILE A 99 -13.14 -6.33 -1.84
N THR A 100 -13.90 -5.43 -2.46
CA THR A 100 -15.04 -4.74 -1.84
C THR A 100 -16.07 -5.75 -1.34
N ALA A 101 -16.37 -6.79 -2.15
CA ALA A 101 -17.28 -7.85 -1.75
C ALA A 101 -16.75 -8.64 -0.54
N ALA A 102 -15.47 -9.01 -0.55
CA ALA A 102 -14.85 -9.76 0.55
C ALA A 102 -14.81 -8.94 1.85
N VAL A 103 -14.44 -7.65 1.78
CA VAL A 103 -14.45 -6.73 2.94
C VAL A 103 -15.86 -6.61 3.51
N ARG A 104 -16.88 -6.37 2.68
CA ARG A 104 -18.28 -6.27 3.15
C ARG A 104 -18.77 -7.55 3.82
N LEU A 105 -18.48 -8.71 3.24
CA LEU A 105 -18.84 -9.99 3.84
C LEU A 105 -18.15 -10.21 5.19
N ALA A 106 -16.86 -9.86 5.28
CA ALA A 106 -16.08 -9.99 6.50
C ALA A 106 -16.58 -9.04 7.60
N LEU A 107 -16.82 -7.76 7.29
CA LEU A 107 -17.33 -6.79 8.26
C LEU A 107 -18.77 -7.09 8.70
N LYS A 108 -19.59 -7.69 7.83
CA LYS A 108 -20.90 -8.21 8.22
C LYS A 108 -20.80 -9.41 9.16
N LYS A 109 -19.84 -10.31 8.94
CA LYS A 109 -19.56 -11.46 9.82
C LYS A 109 -19.02 -11.01 11.19
N TYR A 110 -18.24 -9.94 11.22
CA TYR A 110 -17.61 -9.40 12.44
C TYR A 110 -18.06 -7.96 12.72
N PRO A 111 -19.30 -7.76 13.19
CA PRO A 111 -19.92 -6.43 13.29
C PRO A 111 -19.28 -5.52 14.33
N SER A 112 -18.37 -5.98 15.20
CA SER A 112 -17.62 -5.13 16.14
C SER A 112 -16.18 -4.83 15.70
N PHE A 113 -15.69 -5.43 14.61
CA PHE A 113 -14.28 -5.34 14.24
C PHE A 113 -13.89 -4.01 13.60
N SER A 114 -12.79 -3.41 14.05
CA SER A 114 -12.13 -2.36 13.29
C SER A 114 -11.59 -2.90 11.96
N PHE A 115 -11.33 -2.03 11.00
CA PHE A 115 -10.77 -2.38 9.70
C PHE A 115 -9.46 -1.63 9.48
N VAL A 116 -8.45 -2.34 9.00
CA VAL A 116 -7.10 -1.85 8.74
C VAL A 116 -6.68 -2.28 7.34
N VAL A 117 -6.09 -1.37 6.58
CA VAL A 117 -5.54 -1.66 5.25
C VAL A 117 -4.02 -1.60 5.33
N ILE A 118 -3.34 -2.60 4.80
CA ILE A 118 -1.88 -2.74 4.89
C ILE A 118 -1.32 -3.08 3.52
N GLY A 119 -0.16 -2.53 3.17
CA GLY A 119 0.58 -2.97 2.00
C GLY A 119 2.08 -2.70 2.09
N HIS A 120 2.87 -3.52 1.40
CA HIS A 120 4.31 -3.38 1.27
C HIS A 120 4.71 -3.26 -0.20
N SER A 121 5.72 -2.43 -0.51
CA SER A 121 6.24 -2.22 -1.87
C SER A 121 5.12 -1.79 -2.84
N LEU A 122 4.98 -2.43 -4.01
CA LEU A 122 3.83 -2.24 -4.90
C LEU A 122 2.48 -2.43 -4.19
N GLY A 123 2.40 -3.38 -3.26
CA GLY A 123 1.21 -3.62 -2.44
C GLY A 123 0.82 -2.41 -1.60
N ALA A 124 1.78 -1.60 -1.20
CA ALA A 124 1.55 -0.36 -0.46
C ALA A 124 0.83 0.69 -1.33
N ALA A 125 1.13 0.76 -2.63
CA ALA A 125 0.40 1.62 -3.57
C ALA A 125 -1.05 1.16 -3.76
N TRP A 126 -1.30 -0.15 -3.88
CA TRP A 126 -2.67 -0.67 -3.96
C TRP A 126 -3.45 -0.50 -2.65
N ALA A 127 -2.81 -0.70 -1.50
CA ALA A 127 -3.41 -0.42 -0.19
C ALA A 127 -3.86 1.05 -0.08
N PHE A 128 -3.04 1.99 -0.57
CA PHE A 128 -3.40 3.41 -0.64
C PHE A 128 -4.61 3.66 -1.56
N LEU A 129 -4.61 3.07 -2.77
CA LEU A 129 -5.72 3.20 -3.71
C LEU A 129 -7.03 2.61 -3.19
N ASP A 130 -7.00 1.41 -2.60
CA ASP A 130 -8.17 0.76 -2.02
C ASP A 130 -8.69 1.54 -0.81
N ALA A 131 -7.82 2.02 0.08
CA ALA A 131 -8.23 2.89 1.17
C ALA A 131 -8.87 4.19 0.67
N GLY A 132 -8.28 4.84 -0.32
CA GLY A 132 -8.85 6.02 -0.96
C GLY A 132 -10.23 5.72 -1.57
N TYR A 133 -10.39 4.57 -2.22
CA TYR A 133 -11.67 4.16 -2.78
C TYR A 133 -12.72 3.95 -1.67
N PHE A 134 -12.33 3.30 -0.58
CA PHE A 134 -13.21 3.03 0.56
C PHE A 134 -13.73 4.28 1.26
N VAL A 135 -13.06 5.43 1.17
CA VAL A 135 -13.59 6.72 1.64
C VAL A 135 -15.00 6.99 1.09
N SER A 136 -15.25 6.62 -0.17
CA SER A 136 -16.55 6.80 -0.84
C SER A 136 -17.62 5.76 -0.44
N LEU A 137 -17.23 4.71 0.29
CA LEU A 137 -18.10 3.63 0.74
C LEU A 137 -18.34 3.76 2.24
N SER A 138 -19.40 4.46 2.63
CA SER A 138 -19.68 4.80 4.04
C SER A 138 -19.72 3.58 4.97
N ASP A 139 -20.20 2.44 4.48
CA ASP A 139 -20.27 1.17 5.22
C ASP A 139 -18.89 0.60 5.58
N ILE A 140 -17.87 0.86 4.75
CA ILE A 140 -16.48 0.44 5.00
C ILE A 140 -15.70 1.57 5.69
N ASN A 141 -15.84 2.82 5.24
CA ASN A 141 -15.07 3.95 5.76
C ASN A 141 -15.29 4.15 7.27
N ALA A 142 -16.51 3.96 7.76
CA ALA A 142 -16.85 4.08 9.18
C ALA A 142 -16.08 3.09 10.08
N ARG A 143 -15.49 2.04 9.51
CA ARG A 143 -14.72 1.01 10.22
C ARG A 143 -13.24 1.06 9.92
N MET A 144 -12.84 1.77 8.87
CA MET A 144 -11.44 1.89 8.47
C MET A 144 -10.72 2.83 9.44
N THR A 145 -9.93 2.26 10.34
CA THR A 145 -9.26 2.97 11.45
C THR A 145 -7.80 3.28 11.19
N ALA A 146 -7.12 2.48 10.35
CA ALA A 146 -5.71 2.69 10.03
C ALA A 146 -5.36 2.16 8.64
N ILE A 147 -4.39 2.82 8.01
CA ILE A 147 -3.82 2.48 6.72
C ILE A 147 -2.31 2.53 6.88
N TYR A 148 -1.64 1.38 6.78
CA TYR A 148 -0.19 1.27 6.92
C TYR A 148 0.45 0.90 5.59
N THR A 149 1.34 1.75 5.09
CA THR A 149 2.04 1.51 3.84
C THR A 149 3.55 1.46 4.10
N PHE A 150 4.20 0.40 3.66
CA PHE A 150 5.63 0.17 3.90
C PHE A 150 6.40 0.23 2.58
N GLY A 151 7.34 1.17 2.46
CA GLY A 151 8.12 1.37 1.23
C GLY A 151 7.22 1.70 0.03
N GLN A 152 6.20 2.53 0.21
CA GLN A 152 5.26 2.86 -0.86
C GLN A 152 5.96 3.64 -1.98
N PRO A 153 5.88 3.18 -3.26
CA PRO A 153 6.40 3.93 -4.40
C PRO A 153 5.54 5.15 -4.71
N LEU A 154 6.07 6.06 -5.52
CA LEU A 154 5.27 7.14 -6.09
C LEU A 154 4.30 6.55 -7.11
N LEU A 155 3.00 6.82 -6.94
CA LEU A 155 1.94 6.13 -7.69
C LEU A 155 1.07 7.04 -8.57
N GLY A 156 1.26 8.36 -8.50
CA GLY A 156 0.39 9.32 -9.19
C GLY A 156 0.87 10.76 -9.03
N SER A 157 0.03 11.71 -9.45
CA SER A 157 0.30 13.13 -9.20
C SER A 157 0.24 13.47 -7.73
N SER A 158 1.00 14.48 -7.31
CA SER A 158 0.86 15.07 -5.97
C SER A 158 -0.58 15.48 -5.68
N THR A 159 -1.29 16.09 -6.63
CA THR A 159 -2.71 16.45 -6.46
C THR A 159 -3.61 15.25 -6.14
N PHE A 160 -3.36 14.09 -6.75
CA PHE A 160 -4.11 12.87 -6.43
C PHE A 160 -3.75 12.37 -5.03
N VAL A 161 -2.47 12.21 -4.75
CA VAL A 161 -2.02 11.60 -3.51
C VAL A 161 -2.29 12.51 -2.30
N ASP A 162 -2.14 13.84 -2.42
CA ASP A 162 -2.54 14.83 -1.41
C ASP A 162 -4.04 14.80 -1.17
N GLY A 163 -4.84 14.76 -2.24
CA GLY A 163 -6.29 14.74 -2.14
C GLY A 163 -6.82 13.50 -1.42
N VAL A 164 -6.25 12.32 -1.73
CA VAL A 164 -6.60 11.08 -1.02
C VAL A 164 -6.09 11.11 0.42
N SER A 165 -4.83 11.53 0.63
CA SER A 165 -4.23 11.61 1.98
C SER A 165 -5.03 12.53 2.90
N GLN A 166 -5.54 13.66 2.40
CA GLN A 166 -6.40 14.55 3.16
C GLN A 166 -7.69 13.87 3.65
N GLN A 167 -8.28 12.99 2.84
CA GLN A 167 -9.48 12.23 3.26
C GLN A 167 -9.16 11.08 4.21
N LEU A 168 -7.97 10.51 4.12
CA LEU A 168 -7.52 9.48 5.06
C LEU A 168 -7.16 10.10 6.41
N GLY A 169 -6.57 11.30 6.41
CA GLY A 169 -6.15 12.04 7.61
C GLY A 169 -5.13 11.26 8.43
N ASP A 170 -5.22 11.39 9.75
CA ASP A 170 -4.29 10.77 10.71
C ASP A 170 -4.33 9.22 10.73
N ARG A 171 -5.28 8.62 10.01
CA ARG A 171 -5.36 7.16 9.86
C ARG A 171 -4.29 6.62 8.90
N TYR A 172 -3.77 7.46 8.01
CA TYR A 172 -2.80 7.05 7.00
C TYR A 172 -1.37 7.29 7.48
N VAL A 173 -0.62 6.20 7.53
CA VAL A 173 0.75 6.16 8.03
C VAL A 173 1.65 5.50 6.97
N ARG A 174 2.56 6.29 6.42
CA ARG A 174 3.58 5.81 5.49
C ARG A 174 4.89 5.56 6.23
N ILE A 175 5.45 4.37 6.06
CA ILE A 175 6.64 3.92 6.77
C ILE A 175 7.73 3.66 5.73
N VAL A 176 8.86 4.35 5.89
CA VAL A 176 10.03 4.22 5.01
C VAL A 176 11.21 3.77 5.85
N ASN A 177 11.89 2.72 5.42
CA ASN A 177 13.01 2.20 6.17
C ASN A 177 14.33 2.80 5.66
N LYS A 178 15.09 3.44 6.55
CA LYS A 178 16.43 3.98 6.28
C LYS A 178 16.52 4.72 4.93
N ASN A 179 17.32 4.19 4.02
CA ASN A 179 17.61 4.70 2.68
C ASN A 179 16.93 3.87 1.59
N ASP A 180 15.76 3.31 1.88
CA ASP A 180 14.94 2.61 0.90
C ASP A 180 14.76 3.46 -0.35
N LEU A 181 15.10 2.87 -1.51
CA LEU A 181 15.03 3.50 -2.81
C LEU A 181 13.60 3.67 -3.32
N ILE A 182 12.67 2.80 -2.92
CA ILE A 182 11.36 2.68 -3.57
C ILE A 182 10.46 3.89 -3.42
N PRO A 183 10.39 4.55 -2.26
CA PRO A 183 9.68 5.81 -2.11
C PRO A 183 10.14 6.93 -3.06
N HIS A 184 11.31 6.79 -3.68
CA HIS A 184 11.89 7.75 -4.61
C HIS A 184 11.78 7.31 -6.08
N ILE A 185 11.39 6.06 -6.35
CA ILE A 185 11.17 5.62 -7.73
C ILE A 185 9.79 6.12 -8.17
N GLY A 186 9.80 7.00 -9.17
CA GLY A 186 8.60 7.53 -9.82
C GLY A 186 8.38 6.99 -11.22
N CYS A 187 7.26 7.39 -11.82
CA CYS A 187 6.97 7.17 -13.23
C CYS A 187 8.14 7.70 -14.08
N LEU A 188 8.81 6.79 -14.80
CA LEU A 188 10.00 7.05 -15.63
C LEU A 188 9.76 8.09 -16.75
N GLN A 189 8.49 8.44 -17.03
CA GLN A 189 8.10 9.42 -18.05
C GLN A 189 7.55 10.75 -17.49
N CYS A 190 7.51 10.93 -16.16
CA CYS A 190 7.24 12.23 -15.57
C CYS A 190 8.50 13.11 -15.65
N VAL A 191 8.78 13.62 -16.85
CA VAL A 191 9.84 14.61 -17.10
C VAL A 191 9.39 15.98 -16.56
N GLN A 192 9.49 16.15 -15.24
CA GLN A 192 9.72 17.42 -14.57
C GLN A 192 10.42 17.11 -13.25
N PRO A 193 11.42 17.90 -12.81
CA PRO A 193 11.99 17.78 -11.48
C PRO A 193 10.97 18.35 -10.48
N LEU A 194 9.84 17.68 -10.34
CA LEU A 194 8.80 18.09 -9.40
C LEU A 194 9.21 17.53 -8.05
N TYR A 195 9.86 18.40 -7.29
CA TYR A 195 9.80 18.43 -5.84
C TYR A 195 8.49 17.82 -5.37
N ILE A 196 8.60 16.66 -4.75
CA ILE A 196 7.50 15.80 -4.33
C ILE A 196 7.02 16.37 -3.00
N VAL A 197 6.24 17.45 -3.05
CA VAL A 197 5.62 18.08 -1.88
C VAL A 197 4.40 17.26 -1.49
N GLU A 198 4.67 16.13 -0.88
CA GLU A 198 3.70 15.09 -0.57
C GLU A 198 3.31 15.24 0.91
N LYS A 199 2.19 15.88 1.28
CA LYS A 199 1.92 16.19 2.70
C LYS A 199 1.30 15.02 3.46
N TRP A 200 2.12 14.17 4.09
CA TRP A 200 1.65 13.09 4.97
C TRP A 200 2.54 12.84 6.18
N ILE A 201 1.97 12.13 7.15
CA ILE A 201 2.71 11.53 8.26
C ILE A 201 3.56 10.39 7.68
N GLN A 202 4.87 10.66 7.61
CA GLN A 202 5.87 9.66 7.30
C GLN A 202 6.67 9.36 8.56
N TYR A 203 6.85 8.08 8.87
CA TYR A 203 7.82 7.64 9.86
C TYR A 203 9.01 7.01 9.15
N ILE A 204 10.21 7.43 9.53
CA ILE A 204 11.43 6.75 9.13
C ILE A 204 11.92 5.89 10.26
N VAL A 205 12.16 4.62 9.96
CA VAL A 205 12.88 3.71 10.84
C VAL A 205 14.36 3.79 10.44
N PRO A 206 15.23 4.52 11.18
CA PRO A 206 16.61 4.75 10.78
C PRO A 206 17.49 3.51 11.01
N ASP A 207 17.06 2.63 11.92
CA ASP A 207 17.76 1.41 12.31
C ASP A 207 16.76 0.24 12.35
N THR A 208 17.10 -0.85 11.68
CA THR A 208 16.26 -2.06 11.63
C THR A 208 16.27 -2.87 12.92
N VAL A 209 17.13 -2.53 13.88
CA VAL A 209 17.32 -3.20 15.17
C VAL A 209 16.82 -2.34 16.34
N ILE A 210 16.89 -1.01 16.22
CA ILE A 210 16.48 -0.08 17.28
C ILE A 210 15.11 0.52 16.94
N PRO A 211 14.08 0.36 17.80
CA PRO A 211 12.72 0.85 17.54
C PRO A 211 12.62 2.38 17.77
N THR A 212 13.36 3.13 16.98
CA THR A 212 13.26 4.59 16.89
C THR A 212 12.55 4.94 15.59
N TRP A 213 11.78 6.02 15.60
CA TRP A 213 11.22 6.60 14.39
C TRP A 213 11.42 8.10 14.38
N ILE A 214 11.59 8.64 13.17
CA ILE A 214 11.62 10.06 12.91
C ILE A 214 10.27 10.44 12.32
N ASP A 215 9.60 11.39 12.97
CA ASP A 215 8.32 11.94 12.52
C ASP A 215 8.61 13.03 11.48
N CYS A 216 8.27 12.76 10.22
CA CYS A 216 8.51 13.70 9.13
C CYS A 216 7.37 14.72 9.05
N THR A 217 7.69 16.00 8.86
CA THR A 217 6.68 17.06 8.63
C THR A 217 6.26 17.12 7.16
N GLY A 218 5.77 16.00 6.63
CA GLY A 218 5.48 15.83 5.20
C GLY A 218 6.54 14.99 4.48
N GLY A 219 6.23 14.62 3.25
CA GLY A 219 7.02 13.77 2.36
C GLY A 219 8.13 14.49 1.62
N ASP A 220 8.21 15.83 1.72
CA ASP A 220 9.34 16.66 1.27
C ASP A 220 10.30 17.03 2.41
N ASP A 221 10.07 16.53 3.62
CA ASP A 221 10.92 16.81 4.77
C ASP A 221 12.35 16.31 4.52
N LEU A 222 13.28 17.26 4.39
CA LEU A 222 14.69 16.99 4.11
C LEU A 222 15.43 16.34 5.29
N SER A 223 14.84 16.32 6.49
CA SER A 223 15.35 15.51 7.61
C SER A 223 15.03 14.02 7.43
N CYS A 224 14.15 13.71 6.46
CA CYS A 224 13.61 12.39 6.18
C CYS A 224 14.10 11.83 4.84
N SER A 225 13.30 10.97 4.18
CA SER A 225 13.73 10.24 3.00
C SER A 225 13.98 11.19 1.84
N ALA A 226 13.25 12.31 1.77
CA ALA A 226 13.42 13.33 0.75
C ALA A 226 14.81 13.98 0.77
N GLY A 227 15.48 14.04 1.93
CA GLY A 227 16.83 14.59 2.06
C GLY A 227 17.95 13.64 1.64
N LEU A 228 17.65 12.36 1.37
CA LEU A 228 18.66 11.38 1.03
C LEU A 228 19.11 11.53 -0.44
N PRO A 229 20.41 11.72 -0.72
CA PRO A 229 20.88 11.84 -2.09
C PRO A 229 20.77 10.51 -2.84
N CYS A 230 20.44 10.54 -4.14
CA CYS A 230 20.21 9.32 -4.94
C CYS A 230 21.34 8.28 -4.82
N LYS A 231 22.60 8.73 -4.70
CA LYS A 231 23.78 7.87 -4.58
C LYS A 231 23.82 7.00 -3.31
N VAL A 232 23.05 7.34 -2.28
CA VAL A 232 22.98 6.56 -1.03
C VAL A 232 21.74 5.71 -0.94
N LEU A 233 20.78 5.80 -1.87
CA LEU A 233 19.56 5.01 -1.84
C LEU A 233 19.85 3.53 -2.14
N SER A 234 19.12 2.63 -1.49
CA SER A 234 19.35 1.18 -1.60
C SER A 234 18.07 0.37 -1.35
N TRP A 235 17.85 -0.65 -2.18
CA TRP A 235 16.80 -1.65 -1.96
C TRP A 235 17.08 -2.58 -0.76
N SER A 236 18.31 -2.65 -0.26
CA SER A 236 18.67 -3.54 0.87
C SER A 236 17.79 -3.34 2.11
N ASN A 237 17.27 -2.13 2.29
CA ASN A 237 16.42 -1.75 3.41
C ASN A 237 14.93 -1.82 3.09
N HIS A 238 14.54 -2.07 1.84
CA HIS A 238 13.14 -2.02 1.40
C HIS A 238 12.24 -3.06 2.09
N SER A 239 12.81 -4.20 2.49
CA SER A 239 12.05 -5.31 3.07
C SER A 239 12.27 -5.48 4.57
N ALA A 240 12.98 -4.58 5.22
CA ALA A 240 13.17 -4.62 6.66
C ALA A 240 12.40 -3.47 7.29
N VAL A 241 11.68 -3.72 8.38
CA VAL A 241 11.00 -2.69 9.16
C VAL A 241 11.00 -3.11 10.62
N GLY A 242 11.67 -2.34 11.50
CA GLY A 242 11.58 -2.53 12.96
C GLY A 242 11.79 -3.98 13.42
N SER A 243 12.89 -4.61 13.00
CA SER A 243 13.28 -6.01 13.26
C SER A 243 12.43 -7.09 12.57
N PHE A 244 11.43 -6.71 11.78
CA PHE A 244 10.70 -7.64 10.92
C PHE A 244 11.24 -7.60 9.49
N SER A 245 11.34 -8.77 8.88
CA SER A 245 11.59 -8.92 7.46
C SER A 245 10.27 -9.21 6.75
N MET A 246 9.97 -8.45 5.71
CA MET A 246 8.86 -8.67 4.78
C MET A 246 9.29 -9.51 3.56
N ARG A 247 10.49 -10.13 3.62
CA ARG A 247 10.98 -11.11 2.63
C ARG A 247 10.70 -12.54 3.09
N GLY A 248 10.49 -13.42 2.11
CA GLY A 248 10.49 -14.87 2.29
C GLY A 248 9.15 -15.46 2.72
N GLU A 249 9.07 -16.79 2.70
CA GLU A 249 7.93 -17.56 3.21
C GLU A 249 7.98 -17.60 4.74
N PHE A 250 7.44 -16.58 5.42
CA PHE A 250 7.40 -16.57 6.89
C PHE A 250 6.50 -17.67 7.48
N CYS A 251 5.45 -18.03 6.75
CA CYS A 251 4.54 -19.12 7.08
C CYS A 251 4.08 -19.75 5.77
N ASN A 252 4.32 -21.05 5.58
CA ASN A 252 3.56 -21.80 4.61
C ASN A 252 2.09 -21.67 5.03
N ILE A 253 1.24 -21.19 4.13
CA ILE A 253 -0.20 -21.06 4.30
C ILE A 253 -0.74 -22.50 4.43
N ARG A 254 -0.60 -23.10 5.63
CA ARG A 254 -0.92 -24.51 5.86
C ARG A 254 -2.44 -24.62 5.91
N SER A 255 -3.03 -25.27 4.91
CA SER A 255 -4.31 -25.93 5.13
C SER A 255 -4.05 -27.07 6.12
N ASN A 256 -4.65 -27.03 7.30
CA ASN A 256 -4.74 -28.25 8.11
C ASN A 256 -5.46 -29.30 7.25
N GLN A 257 -4.70 -30.31 6.80
CA GLN A 257 -5.27 -31.59 6.39
C GLN A 257 -5.76 -32.33 7.64
#